data_AF-A0AAV4KDI8-F1
#
_entry.id   AF-A0AAV4KDI8-F1
#
_cell.length_a   1.000
_cell.length_b   1.000
_cell.length_c   1.000
_cell.angle_alpha   90.00
_cell.angle_beta   90.00
_cell.angle_gamma   90.00
#
_symmetry.space_group_name_H-M   'P 1'
#
loop_
_entity.id
_entity.type
_entity.pdbx_description
1 polymer ?
#
loop_
_entity_poly.entity_id
_entity_poly.type
_entity_poly.pdbx_seq_one_letter_code
_entity_poly.pdbx_strand_id
1 'polypeptide(L)'
;MFTAGLLASGSLALSPPAHAAEPVDGRETGDAGVTREAQDPGPSSVAGAMGAFLSSGAYGVARIGELERWLGGRELRVGHTYLPGDLWKNIEGPPGFLDAWARWRNEKADRLFVLNVPMLERNEARVPDAEVRRLLRLGAAGHYDHHFRTLARRLVELRANDTVVVLGWEMNGITYTHRCGPDPEAWKQYWNRIVAAMRSVPGQKFRFDFNPSRGRDAVPWTECYPGDDVVDIIGMDSYDQPPGSSFDEHVDEPYGLRKQIEFAAEHGKLISYPEWGLFRNGDNPEYMRRMLEWMEQHKPLYHTITDYCPHGVWQCDENPRSSLVFRQMLYGKEPELPTPVPTPVPTPVPTPTPTPTPTQPAPEPEPEPTPTPTPSPTQPEPKPAPTQTTPEPEPTPTPTPTPSPTQPEPKPAPTTPAPTSTPTPTPTPTPTPTQPEPKPAPTQPEPTPVPLPTPVPQTDCWTVDLGSWVESWLGGPVCVPTGTLKDEVDLDWKEALKGVWPF
;
A
#
# COMPACT_ATOMS: atom_id res chain seq x y z
N MET A 1 -5.88 -62.52 10.46
CA MET A 1 -5.83 -62.54 11.95
C MET A 1 -4.39 -62.29 12.39
N PHE A 2 -4.16 -61.98 13.67
CA PHE A 2 -2.85 -61.60 14.21
C PHE A 2 -1.89 -62.78 14.45
N THR A 3 -0.60 -62.54 14.18
CA THR A 3 0.58 -62.95 14.97
C THR A 3 1.73 -62.03 14.49
N ALA A 4 2.48 -61.25 15.28
CA ALA A 4 3.08 -61.43 16.62
C ALA A 4 4.35 -62.32 16.61
N GLY A 5 5.50 -61.70 16.91
CA GLY A 5 6.82 -62.33 17.06
C GLY A 5 7.87 -61.27 17.39
N LEU A 6 8.70 -61.49 18.43
CA LEU A 6 9.54 -60.46 19.06
C LEU A 6 10.87 -61.05 19.59
N LEU A 7 11.97 -60.29 19.40
CA LEU A 7 13.27 -60.31 20.12
C LEU A 7 13.99 -61.64 20.48
N ALA A 8 15.21 -61.82 19.94
CA ALA A 8 16.43 -62.33 20.61
C ALA A 8 17.61 -62.39 19.62
N SER A 9 18.92 -62.40 19.97
CA SER A 9 19.71 -61.88 21.13
C SER A 9 21.21 -62.11 20.86
N GLY A 10 22.10 -61.34 21.50
CA GLY A 10 23.40 -61.87 22.00
C GLY A 10 24.63 -61.96 21.07
N SER A 11 25.42 -60.89 21.07
CA SER A 11 26.75 -60.62 20.50
C SER A 11 27.94 -61.56 20.88
N LEU A 12 29.12 -61.28 20.26
CA LEU A 12 30.52 -61.69 20.60
C LEU A 12 30.99 -63.07 20.04
N ALA A 13 32.26 -63.31 19.65
CA ALA A 13 33.52 -62.58 19.91
C ALA A 13 34.68 -62.84 18.88
N LEU A 14 35.73 -62.00 18.97
CA LEU A 14 37.18 -62.24 18.69
C LEU A 14 37.77 -62.33 17.25
N SER A 15 38.48 -61.22 16.93
CA SER A 15 39.53 -60.92 15.94
C SER A 15 40.85 -61.75 16.12
N PRO A 16 42.02 -61.39 15.53
CA PRO A 16 42.38 -60.48 14.41
C PRO A 16 43.20 -61.29 13.33
N PRO A 17 44.18 -60.76 12.55
CA PRO A 17 44.50 -59.41 12.04
C PRO A 17 44.30 -59.36 10.48
N ALA A 18 44.87 -58.50 9.61
CA ALA A 18 45.86 -57.40 9.62
C ALA A 18 45.50 -56.38 8.47
N HIS A 19 46.28 -55.40 8.00
CA HIS A 19 47.70 -54.99 8.19
C HIS A 19 47.91 -53.46 7.94
N ALA A 20 49.17 -53.03 7.81
CA ALA A 20 49.74 -51.71 7.47
C ALA A 20 49.06 -50.87 6.35
N ALA A 21 49.14 -49.52 6.33
CA ALA A 21 49.71 -48.56 7.31
C ALA A 21 49.24 -47.10 7.05
N GLU A 22 49.36 -46.23 8.06
CA GLU A 22 49.40 -44.75 7.95
C GLU A 22 50.85 -44.21 8.07
N PRO A 23 51.06 -42.90 7.92
CA PRO A 23 51.46 -42.14 9.12
C PRO A 23 50.84 -40.73 9.28
N VAL A 24 50.00 -40.59 10.31
CA VAL A 24 50.02 -39.57 11.39
C VAL A 24 51.11 -38.47 11.34
N ASP A 25 50.72 -37.19 11.33
CA ASP A 25 50.70 -36.26 12.50
C ASP A 25 50.17 -34.86 12.06
N GLY A 26 49.46 -34.04 12.87
CA GLY A 26 48.95 -34.22 14.24
C GLY A 26 48.05 -33.03 14.71
N ARG A 27 47.39 -33.22 15.87
CA ARG A 27 46.95 -32.26 16.93
C ARG A 27 46.88 -30.73 16.67
N GLU A 28 45.92 -29.94 17.19
CA GLU A 28 44.82 -30.17 18.17
C GLU A 28 43.82 -28.97 18.21
N THR A 29 42.68 -29.10 18.93
CA THR A 29 41.68 -28.07 19.33
C THR A 29 40.72 -27.50 18.27
N GLY A 30 39.53 -27.06 18.72
CA GLY A 30 38.59 -26.21 17.95
C GLY A 30 37.14 -26.69 17.85
N ASP A 31 36.30 -26.39 18.85
CA ASP A 31 34.84 -26.43 18.68
C ASP A 31 34.37 -25.12 18.01
N ALA A 32 33.56 -25.26 16.96
CA ALA A 32 32.84 -24.17 16.31
C ALA A 32 31.69 -24.76 15.48
N GLY A 33 30.51 -24.87 16.09
CA GLY A 33 29.33 -25.37 15.40
C GLY A 33 29.00 -24.56 14.14
N VAL A 34 28.78 -25.24 13.02
CA VAL A 34 28.22 -24.61 11.80
C VAL A 34 26.81 -24.16 12.13
N THR A 35 26.67 -22.87 12.46
CA THR A 35 25.38 -22.20 12.53
C THR A 35 24.71 -22.36 11.17
N ARG A 36 23.65 -23.18 11.13
CA ARG A 36 22.79 -23.33 9.95
C ARG A 36 22.12 -21.98 9.71
N GLU A 37 22.71 -21.18 8.84
CA GLU A 37 22.23 -19.86 8.46
C GLU A 37 20.76 -19.97 8.05
N ALA A 38 19.89 -19.23 8.74
CA ALA A 38 18.46 -19.31 8.52
C ALA A 38 18.16 -18.71 7.15
N GLN A 39 17.91 -19.58 6.16
CA GLN A 39 17.46 -19.14 4.84
C GLN A 39 16.18 -18.33 5.00
N ASP A 40 16.19 -17.08 4.54
CA ASP A 40 14.99 -16.24 4.52
C ASP A 40 13.87 -17.01 3.84
N PRO A 41 12.69 -17.14 4.47
CA PRO A 41 11.61 -17.93 3.92
C PRO A 41 11.02 -17.16 2.73
N GLY A 42 11.33 -17.61 1.51
CA GLY A 42 10.86 -17.01 0.26
C GLY A 42 9.33 -16.86 0.18
N PRO A 43 8.79 -16.12 -0.80
CA PRO A 43 7.38 -15.71 -0.83
C PRO A 43 6.35 -16.85 -0.76
N SER A 44 6.75 -18.09 -1.02
CA SER A 44 5.96 -19.30 -0.76
C SER A 44 5.82 -19.70 0.73
N SER A 45 6.19 -18.85 1.68
CA SER A 45 5.99 -19.05 3.13
C SER A 45 4.79 -18.31 3.69
N VAL A 46 4.28 -17.32 2.94
CA VAL A 46 3.37 -16.29 3.45
C VAL A 46 2.09 -16.13 2.63
N ALA A 47 1.97 -16.73 1.44
CA ALA A 47 0.74 -16.66 0.65
C ALA A 47 -0.52 -17.02 1.48
N GLY A 48 -1.60 -16.26 1.28
CA GLY A 48 -2.81 -16.31 2.12
C GLY A 48 -2.62 -15.73 3.54
N ALA A 49 -1.51 -15.03 3.83
CA ALA A 49 -1.32 -14.39 5.12
C ALA A 49 -2.38 -13.30 5.35
N MET A 50 -2.96 -13.34 6.54
CA MET A 50 -4.01 -12.42 6.94
C MET A 50 -3.53 -11.55 8.11
N GLY A 51 -3.95 -10.30 8.09
CA GLY A 51 -3.72 -9.32 9.15
C GLY A 51 -4.88 -8.33 9.26
N ALA A 52 -4.68 -7.28 10.04
CA ALA A 52 -5.61 -6.18 10.15
C ALA A 52 -4.88 -4.86 10.47
N PHE A 53 -5.42 -3.74 10.00
CA PHE A 53 -5.09 -2.43 10.57
C PHE A 53 -5.94 -2.19 11.82
N LEU A 54 -5.30 -2.20 12.99
CA LEU A 54 -5.95 -2.12 14.30
C LEU A 54 -5.68 -0.81 15.05
N SER A 55 -4.56 -0.16 14.74
CA SER A 55 -4.20 1.23 15.05
C SER A 55 -2.77 1.48 14.52
N SER A 56 -2.26 2.70 14.70
CA SER A 56 -0.85 3.01 14.43
C SER A 56 0.07 2.72 15.62
N GLY A 57 1.36 2.53 15.34
CA GLY A 57 2.39 2.32 16.37
C GLY A 57 2.14 1.13 17.31
N ALA A 58 2.64 1.24 18.55
CA ALA A 58 2.60 0.14 19.53
C ALA A 58 1.20 -0.32 19.95
N TYR A 59 0.19 0.55 19.87
CA TYR A 59 -1.19 0.19 20.24
C TYR A 59 -1.84 -0.74 19.20
N GLY A 60 -1.54 -0.54 17.91
CA GLY A 60 -1.96 -1.47 16.85
C GLY A 60 -1.34 -2.86 17.02
N VAL A 61 -0.06 -2.92 17.40
CA VAL A 61 0.64 -4.18 17.68
C VAL A 61 0.03 -4.92 18.88
N ALA A 62 -0.32 -4.22 19.96
CA ALA A 62 -0.93 -4.84 21.15
C ALA A 62 -2.29 -5.48 20.81
N ARG A 63 -3.09 -4.81 19.97
CA ARG A 63 -4.42 -5.28 19.53
C ARG A 63 -4.39 -6.53 18.65
N ILE A 64 -3.26 -6.88 18.02
CA ILE A 64 -3.14 -8.12 17.23
C ILE A 64 -3.57 -9.32 18.07
N GLY A 65 -2.98 -9.47 19.26
CA GLY A 65 -3.31 -10.57 20.17
C GLY A 65 -4.75 -10.54 20.69
N GLU A 66 -5.43 -9.39 20.68
CA GLU A 66 -6.84 -9.27 21.04
C GLU A 66 -7.74 -9.80 19.91
N LEU A 67 -7.47 -9.41 18.66
CA LEU A 67 -8.15 -9.94 17.48
C LEU A 67 -7.91 -11.45 17.31
N GLU A 68 -6.69 -11.94 17.51
CA GLU A 68 -6.36 -13.38 17.51
C GLU A 68 -7.21 -14.16 18.52
N ARG A 69 -7.34 -13.64 19.75
CA ARG A 69 -8.20 -14.25 20.79
C ARG A 69 -9.68 -14.22 20.40
N TRP A 70 -10.16 -13.13 19.81
CA TRP A 70 -11.54 -13.05 19.32
C TRP A 70 -11.79 -14.05 18.17
N LEU A 71 -10.82 -14.24 17.27
CA LEU A 71 -10.78 -15.28 16.23
C LEU A 71 -10.44 -16.70 16.75
N GLY A 72 -10.52 -16.95 18.07
CA GLY A 72 -10.38 -18.29 18.63
C GLY A 72 -8.96 -18.85 18.62
N GLY A 73 -7.94 -17.99 18.59
CA GLY A 73 -6.52 -18.36 18.56
C GLY A 73 -5.91 -18.45 17.16
N ARG A 74 -6.62 -18.05 16.10
CA ARG A 74 -6.04 -17.92 14.75
C ARG A 74 -5.03 -16.76 14.72
N GLU A 75 -3.75 -17.08 14.55
CA GLU A 75 -2.67 -16.10 14.44
C GLU A 75 -2.80 -15.20 13.20
N LEU A 76 -2.44 -13.92 13.37
CA LEU A 76 -2.24 -12.98 12.28
C LEU A 76 -0.77 -13.06 11.81
N ARG A 77 -0.57 -13.25 10.52
CA ARG A 77 0.79 -13.27 9.91
C ARG A 77 1.18 -11.94 9.27
N VAL A 78 0.27 -10.97 9.18
CA VAL A 78 0.57 -9.63 8.64
C VAL A 78 0.32 -8.56 9.71
N GLY A 79 1.36 -7.79 10.00
CA GLY A 79 1.27 -6.54 10.74
C GLY A 79 1.25 -5.37 9.75
N HIS A 80 0.29 -4.47 9.89
CA HIS A 80 0.02 -3.41 8.92
C HIS A 80 -0.21 -2.06 9.59
N THR A 81 0.43 -1.01 9.05
CA THR A 81 0.33 0.35 9.57
C THR A 81 0.68 1.40 8.51
N TYR A 82 0.45 2.68 8.85
CA TYR A 82 0.67 3.83 7.98
C TYR A 82 1.73 4.75 8.58
N LEU A 83 2.57 5.36 7.76
CA LEU A 83 3.33 6.54 8.18
C LEU A 83 2.45 7.80 8.09
N PRO A 84 2.44 8.67 9.12
CA PRO A 84 1.73 9.95 9.04
C PRO A 84 2.32 10.80 7.91
N GLY A 85 1.44 11.24 7.00
CA GLY A 85 1.81 11.99 5.80
C GLY A 85 1.74 13.51 5.95
N ASP A 86 1.59 14.04 7.16
CA ASP A 86 1.50 15.48 7.43
C ASP A 86 2.82 16.21 7.15
N LEU A 87 3.96 15.62 7.57
CA LEU A 87 5.30 16.21 7.51
C LEU A 87 6.34 15.17 7.06
N TRP A 88 7.36 15.60 6.31
CA TRP A 88 8.46 14.71 5.88
C TRP A 88 9.11 13.90 7.01
N LYS A 89 9.30 14.50 8.19
CA LYS A 89 9.88 13.82 9.37
C LYS A 89 9.09 12.56 9.78
N ASN A 90 7.79 12.54 9.50
CA ASN A 90 6.91 11.42 9.85
C ASN A 90 6.93 10.34 8.74
N ILE A 91 7.02 10.76 7.47
CA ILE A 91 7.28 9.88 6.31
C ILE A 91 8.68 9.22 6.39
N GLU A 92 9.65 9.83 7.08
CA GLU A 92 10.93 9.17 7.37
C GLU A 92 10.82 8.01 8.39
N GLY A 93 9.67 7.80 9.03
CA GLY A 93 9.47 6.79 10.07
C GLY A 93 10.19 7.16 11.38
N PRO A 94 9.61 8.00 12.25
CA PRO A 94 10.31 8.55 13.41
C PRO A 94 10.62 7.48 14.48
N PRO A 95 11.73 7.61 15.23
CA PRO A 95 12.08 6.68 16.30
C PRO A 95 10.95 6.48 17.31
N GLY A 96 10.70 5.23 17.70
CA GLY A 96 9.59 4.80 18.54
C GLY A 96 8.33 4.38 17.79
N PHE A 97 8.15 4.80 16.53
CA PHE A 97 6.94 4.49 15.75
C PHE A 97 6.98 3.09 15.12
N LEU A 98 8.10 2.75 14.47
CA LEU A 98 8.30 1.48 13.76
C LEU A 98 8.84 0.37 14.68
N ASP A 99 9.42 0.73 15.82
CA ASP A 99 10.11 -0.15 16.76
C ASP A 99 9.22 -1.26 17.36
N ALA A 100 7.90 -1.03 17.47
CA ALA A 100 6.95 -2.05 17.92
C ALA A 100 6.66 -3.06 16.80
N TRP A 101 6.38 -2.57 15.59
CA TRP A 101 6.09 -3.39 14.41
C TRP A 101 7.29 -4.23 13.98
N ALA A 102 8.48 -3.64 13.97
CA ALA A 102 9.71 -4.35 13.65
C ALA A 102 10.02 -5.45 14.67
N ARG A 103 9.78 -5.22 15.98
CA ARG A 103 9.90 -6.30 16.99
C ARG A 103 8.91 -7.43 16.73
N TRP A 104 7.63 -7.10 16.53
CA TRP A 104 6.58 -8.09 16.27
C TRP A 104 6.87 -8.93 15.01
N ARG A 105 7.38 -8.33 13.93
CA ARG A 105 7.86 -9.06 12.74
C ARG A 105 9.06 -9.94 13.07
N ASN A 106 10.04 -9.43 13.82
CA ASN A 106 11.27 -10.15 14.15
C ASN A 106 11.09 -11.31 15.15
N GLU A 107 9.92 -11.46 15.76
CA GLU A 107 9.59 -12.63 16.61
C GLU A 107 9.40 -13.93 15.82
N LYS A 108 8.96 -13.87 14.54
CA LYS A 108 8.70 -15.05 13.71
C LYS A 108 9.00 -14.80 12.23
N ALA A 109 9.70 -15.72 11.59
CA ALA A 109 10.13 -15.58 10.20
C ALA A 109 8.99 -15.68 9.16
N ASP A 110 7.81 -16.20 9.53
CA ASP A 110 6.61 -16.27 8.68
C ASP A 110 5.67 -15.05 8.84
N ARG A 111 6.11 -14.01 9.56
CA ARG A 111 5.39 -12.73 9.66
C ARG A 111 5.85 -11.72 8.62
N LEU A 112 4.89 -11.05 7.98
CA LEU A 112 5.11 -9.89 7.12
C LEU A 112 4.88 -8.59 7.90
N PHE A 113 5.73 -7.60 7.69
CA PHE A 113 5.41 -6.21 7.99
C PHE A 113 5.07 -5.46 6.70
N VAL A 114 3.90 -4.82 6.69
CA VAL A 114 3.35 -4.03 5.60
C VAL A 114 3.25 -2.58 6.07
N LEU A 115 3.78 -1.65 5.29
CA LEU A 115 3.85 -0.23 5.63
C LEU A 115 3.33 0.64 4.49
N ASN A 116 2.23 1.34 4.70
CA ASN A 116 1.74 2.37 3.79
C ASN A 116 2.59 3.64 3.93
N VAL A 117 3.22 4.05 2.83
CA VAL A 117 4.21 5.15 2.79
C VAL A 117 3.73 6.26 1.84
N PRO A 118 3.46 7.48 2.32
CA PRO A 118 3.10 8.60 1.46
C PRO A 118 4.27 9.00 0.56
N MET A 119 4.01 9.31 -0.72
CA MET A 119 5.07 9.85 -1.60
C MET A 119 5.32 11.35 -1.34
N LEU A 120 4.39 12.07 -0.70
CA LEU A 120 4.48 13.50 -0.42
C LEU A 120 3.96 13.84 0.98
N GLU A 121 4.58 14.84 1.63
CA GLU A 121 4.03 15.43 2.85
C GLU A 121 2.76 16.26 2.59
N ARG A 122 2.12 16.74 3.67
CA ARG A 122 0.80 17.37 3.65
C ARG A 122 -0.26 16.49 2.99
N ASN A 123 -0.15 15.16 3.14
CA ASN A 123 -0.78 14.21 2.23
C ASN A 123 -2.30 14.38 2.11
N GLU A 124 -3.00 14.60 3.21
CA GLU A 124 -4.46 14.79 3.24
C GLU A 124 -4.90 16.26 3.25
N ALA A 125 -3.96 17.21 3.11
CA ALA A 125 -4.21 18.65 3.24
C ALA A 125 -4.91 19.29 2.02
N ARG A 126 -5.57 18.48 1.18
CA ARG A 126 -6.35 18.89 -0.01
C ARG A 126 -5.58 19.84 -0.93
N VAL A 127 -4.33 19.51 -1.21
CA VAL A 127 -3.41 20.33 -2.03
C VAL A 127 -3.95 20.46 -3.46
N PRO A 128 -4.08 21.69 -4.04
CA PRO A 128 -4.60 21.88 -5.39
C PRO A 128 -3.71 21.27 -6.49
N ASP A 129 -4.32 20.84 -7.60
CA ASP A 129 -3.63 20.17 -8.72
C ASP A 129 -2.42 20.92 -9.28
N ALA A 130 -2.48 22.25 -9.35
CA ALA A 130 -1.35 23.06 -9.82
C ALA A 130 -0.10 22.92 -8.93
N GLU A 131 -0.31 22.75 -7.62
CA GLU A 131 0.75 22.53 -6.64
C GLU A 131 1.15 21.04 -6.59
N VAL A 132 0.21 20.10 -6.66
CA VAL A 132 0.53 18.65 -6.77
C VAL A 132 1.38 18.39 -8.01
N ARG A 133 1.02 18.96 -9.17
CA ARG A 133 1.83 18.92 -10.40
C ARG A 133 3.26 19.42 -10.17
N ARG A 134 3.44 20.48 -9.37
CA ARG A 134 4.76 21.02 -9.03
C ARG A 134 5.53 20.06 -8.12
N LEU A 135 4.89 19.52 -7.08
CA LEU A 135 5.49 18.59 -6.12
C LEU A 135 5.90 17.26 -6.77
N LEU A 136 5.04 16.66 -7.62
CA LEU A 136 5.38 15.45 -8.38
C LEU A 136 6.60 15.67 -9.29
N ARG A 137 6.72 16.82 -9.95
CA ARG A 137 7.87 17.16 -10.80
C ARG A 137 9.15 17.40 -9.99
N LEU A 138 9.05 17.96 -8.78
CA LEU A 138 10.19 18.05 -7.86
C LEU A 138 10.61 16.66 -7.34
N GLY A 139 9.64 15.77 -7.13
CA GLY A 139 9.89 14.36 -6.83
C GLY A 139 10.61 13.63 -7.97
N ALA A 140 10.12 13.74 -9.20
CA ALA A 140 10.75 13.17 -10.39
C ALA A 140 12.18 13.68 -10.62
N ALA A 141 12.45 14.96 -10.31
CA ALA A 141 13.78 15.56 -10.32
C ALA A 141 14.68 15.16 -9.12
N GLY A 142 14.17 14.35 -8.19
CA GLY A 142 14.94 13.74 -7.11
C GLY A 142 15.10 14.58 -5.83
N HIS A 143 14.33 15.66 -5.67
CA HIS A 143 14.49 16.56 -4.51
C HIS A 143 14.19 15.86 -3.15
N TYR A 144 13.30 14.87 -3.14
CA TYR A 144 12.80 14.21 -1.92
C TYR A 144 13.47 12.86 -1.62
N ASP A 145 14.35 12.35 -2.49
CA ASP A 145 15.04 11.04 -2.39
C ASP A 145 15.80 10.80 -1.08
N HIS A 146 16.08 11.85 -0.32
CA HIS A 146 16.77 11.74 0.96
C HIS A 146 15.86 11.22 2.08
N HIS A 147 14.57 11.59 2.10
CA HIS A 147 13.61 11.09 3.10
C HIS A 147 13.41 9.57 2.98
N PHE A 148 13.24 9.07 1.76
CA PHE A 148 13.06 7.64 1.50
C PHE A 148 14.32 6.82 1.79
N ARG A 149 15.52 7.38 1.56
CA ARG A 149 16.79 6.78 2.04
C ARG A 149 16.89 6.77 3.57
N THR A 150 16.33 7.77 4.26
CA THR A 150 16.28 7.78 5.72
C THR A 150 15.32 6.71 6.25
N LEU A 151 14.11 6.59 5.69
CA LEU A 151 13.16 5.52 6.03
C LEU A 151 13.76 4.12 5.80
N ALA A 152 14.33 3.90 4.61
CA ALA A 152 14.96 2.63 4.25
C ALA A 152 16.11 2.23 5.20
N ARG A 153 16.92 3.19 5.67
CA ARG A 153 17.94 2.94 6.71
C ARG A 153 17.32 2.53 8.04
N ARG A 154 16.33 3.28 8.54
CA ARG A 154 15.66 2.97 9.82
C ARG A 154 15.00 1.58 9.79
N LEU A 155 14.37 1.20 8.69
CA LEU A 155 13.82 -0.16 8.50
C LEU A 155 14.90 -1.25 8.54
N VAL A 156 16.04 -1.05 7.88
CA VAL A 156 17.18 -1.99 7.92
C VAL A 156 17.83 -2.06 9.31
N GLU A 157 18.03 -0.92 9.97
CA GLU A 157 18.56 -0.81 11.33
C GLU A 157 17.67 -1.55 12.36
N LEU A 158 16.34 -1.47 12.18
CA LEU A 158 15.35 -2.22 12.96
C LEU A 158 15.21 -3.71 12.56
N ARG A 159 15.99 -4.19 11.57
CA ARG A 159 15.90 -5.53 10.97
C ARG A 159 14.53 -5.87 10.35
N ALA A 160 13.74 -4.86 10.01
CA ALA A 160 12.54 -4.98 9.18
C ALA A 160 12.92 -4.75 7.70
N ASN A 161 13.99 -5.41 7.23
CA ASN A 161 14.58 -5.14 5.92
C ASN A 161 13.81 -5.78 4.75
N ASP A 162 12.84 -6.65 5.02
CA ASP A 162 11.99 -7.37 4.06
C ASP A 162 10.55 -6.79 3.94
N THR A 163 10.31 -5.64 4.59
CA THR A 163 9.03 -4.92 4.61
C THR A 163 8.43 -4.77 3.22
N VAL A 164 7.12 -5.03 3.14
CA VAL A 164 6.31 -4.65 1.98
C VAL A 164 5.97 -3.16 2.11
N VAL A 165 6.38 -2.37 1.14
CA VAL A 165 6.18 -0.93 1.08
C VAL A 165 5.03 -0.65 0.14
N VAL A 166 3.87 -0.31 0.71
CA VAL A 166 2.68 0.12 -0.03
C VAL A 166 2.84 1.63 -0.28
N LEU A 167 3.60 1.94 -1.33
CA LEU A 167 3.97 3.30 -1.66
C LEU A 167 2.78 4.00 -2.34
N GLY A 168 2.44 5.21 -1.92
CA GLY A 168 1.52 6.09 -2.65
C GLY A 168 0.13 5.50 -2.94
N TRP A 169 -0.46 4.77 -1.99
CA TRP A 169 -1.75 4.07 -2.14
C TRP A 169 -2.92 4.97 -2.57
N GLU A 170 -3.95 4.40 -3.22
CA GLU A 170 -5.12 5.14 -3.76
C GLU A 170 -4.77 6.31 -4.70
N MET A 171 -3.64 6.21 -5.43
CA MET A 171 -3.17 7.24 -6.38
C MET A 171 -4.13 7.57 -7.52
N ASN A 172 -5.09 6.70 -7.83
CA ASN A 172 -6.13 6.92 -8.83
C ASN A 172 -7.27 7.83 -8.34
N GLY A 173 -7.37 8.08 -7.03
CA GLY A 173 -8.33 9.01 -6.45
C GLY A 173 -7.83 10.45 -6.34
N ILE A 174 -8.61 11.28 -5.63
CA ILE A 174 -8.31 12.71 -5.41
C ILE A 174 -7.92 13.06 -3.98
N THR A 175 -8.07 12.13 -3.02
CA THR A 175 -7.89 12.35 -1.58
C THR A 175 -6.48 12.81 -1.23
N TYR A 176 -5.49 12.09 -1.73
CA TYR A 176 -4.09 12.23 -1.34
C TYR A 176 -3.33 13.24 -2.20
N THR A 177 -2.26 13.80 -1.65
CA THR A 177 -1.35 14.72 -2.34
C THR A 177 -0.39 13.94 -3.23
N HIS A 178 -0.10 12.67 -2.90
CA HIS A 178 0.63 11.74 -3.77
C HIS A 178 -0.16 11.17 -4.95
N ARG A 179 -1.37 11.67 -5.26
CA ARG A 179 -2.19 11.18 -6.37
C ARG A 179 -1.52 11.33 -7.74
N CYS A 180 -1.86 10.42 -8.65
CA CYS A 180 -1.28 10.28 -9.99
C CYS A 180 -1.81 11.34 -10.96
N GLY A 181 -3.13 11.49 -11.08
CA GLY A 181 -3.72 12.70 -11.65
C GLY A 181 -3.44 13.86 -10.69
N PRO A 182 -2.66 14.87 -11.10
CA PRO A 182 -2.77 15.52 -12.40
C PRO A 182 -1.58 15.33 -13.36
N ASP A 183 -0.53 14.61 -12.97
CA ASP A 183 0.70 14.44 -13.79
C ASP A 183 1.24 12.99 -13.71
N PRO A 184 0.59 12.03 -14.39
CA PRO A 184 0.96 10.61 -14.32
C PRO A 184 2.41 10.34 -14.74
N GLU A 185 2.96 11.14 -15.65
CA GLU A 185 4.33 10.97 -16.12
C GLU A 185 5.34 11.39 -15.03
N ALA A 186 5.14 12.54 -14.39
CA ALA A 186 5.93 12.93 -13.22
C ALA A 186 5.72 11.95 -12.04
N TRP A 187 4.52 11.40 -11.87
CA TRP A 187 4.21 10.41 -10.83
C TRP A 187 5.03 9.13 -10.99
N LYS A 188 5.01 8.51 -12.18
CA LYS A 188 5.79 7.29 -12.47
C LYS A 188 7.29 7.53 -12.34
N GLN A 189 7.79 8.67 -12.84
CA GLN A 189 9.19 9.05 -12.67
C GLN A 189 9.56 9.21 -11.19
N TYR A 190 8.67 9.78 -10.38
CA TYR A 190 8.90 9.93 -8.94
C TYR A 190 8.85 8.60 -8.18
N TRP A 191 7.92 7.69 -8.51
CA TRP A 191 7.95 6.30 -8.02
C TRP A 191 9.33 5.67 -8.24
N ASN A 192 9.85 5.80 -9.46
CA ASN A 192 11.14 5.23 -9.85
C ASN A 192 12.31 5.87 -9.08
N ARG A 193 12.24 7.17 -8.76
CA ARG A 193 13.19 7.82 -7.82
C ARG A 193 13.12 7.23 -6.42
N ILE A 194 11.91 7.06 -5.86
CA ILE A 194 11.71 6.53 -4.50
C ILE A 194 12.21 5.08 -4.40
N VAL A 195 11.81 4.22 -5.33
CA VAL A 195 12.24 2.81 -5.37
C VAL A 195 13.76 2.72 -5.50
N ALA A 196 14.38 3.48 -6.40
CA ALA A 196 15.84 3.52 -6.53
C ALA A 196 16.53 4.07 -5.27
N ALA A 197 15.96 5.09 -4.62
CA ALA A 197 16.47 5.66 -3.39
C ALA A 197 16.42 4.64 -2.23
N MET A 198 15.31 3.93 -2.03
CA MET A 198 15.19 2.90 -1.00
C MET A 198 16.08 1.68 -1.30
N ARG A 199 16.06 1.18 -2.55
CA ARG A 199 16.90 0.04 -2.97
C ARG A 199 18.41 0.35 -2.92
N SER A 200 18.82 1.63 -2.84
CA SER A 200 20.23 2.02 -2.65
C SER A 200 20.80 1.80 -1.24
N VAL A 201 19.96 1.42 -0.26
CA VAL A 201 20.41 1.15 1.13
C VAL A 201 20.89 -0.31 1.26
N PRO A 202 22.15 -0.56 1.66
CA PRO A 202 22.66 -1.92 1.84
C PRO A 202 21.84 -2.73 2.86
N GLY A 203 21.65 -4.03 2.59
CA GLY A 203 20.91 -4.94 3.45
C GLY A 203 19.39 -4.96 3.25
N GLN A 204 18.84 -4.00 2.48
CA GLN A 204 17.41 -3.97 2.15
C GLN A 204 16.99 -5.16 1.25
N LYS A 205 15.76 -5.61 1.43
CA LYS A 205 15.06 -6.67 0.68
C LYS A 205 13.57 -6.29 0.50
N PHE A 206 13.27 -4.99 0.40
CA PHE A 206 11.90 -4.49 0.34
C PHE A 206 11.19 -4.94 -0.94
N ARG A 207 9.88 -5.16 -0.82
CA ARG A 207 8.97 -5.34 -1.97
C ARG A 207 8.08 -4.12 -2.10
N PHE A 208 7.89 -3.62 -3.31
CA PHE A 208 7.06 -2.46 -3.59
C PHE A 208 5.70 -2.89 -4.12
N ASP A 209 4.67 -2.46 -3.41
CA ASP A 209 3.27 -2.79 -3.68
C ASP A 209 2.57 -1.60 -4.35
N PHE A 210 2.10 -1.79 -5.58
CA PHE A 210 1.41 -0.80 -6.38
C PHE A 210 -0.09 -0.95 -6.18
N ASN A 211 -0.67 -0.02 -5.41
CA ASN A 211 -1.95 -0.24 -4.74
C ASN A 211 -2.98 0.87 -5.02
N PRO A 212 -3.84 0.71 -6.03
CA PRO A 212 -4.96 1.63 -6.31
C PRO A 212 -6.21 1.34 -5.47
N SER A 213 -7.14 2.30 -5.41
CA SER A 213 -8.53 2.06 -5.01
C SER A 213 -9.24 1.23 -6.07
N ARG A 214 -10.17 0.36 -5.65
CA ARG A 214 -11.05 -0.41 -6.55
C ARG A 214 -11.79 0.49 -7.55
N GLY A 215 -11.80 0.05 -8.81
CA GLY A 215 -12.49 0.74 -9.91
C GLY A 215 -11.64 1.85 -10.52
N ARG A 216 -12.26 2.74 -11.30
CA ARG A 216 -11.54 3.87 -11.90
C ARG A 216 -11.14 4.93 -10.86
N ASP A 217 -12.04 5.23 -9.92
CA ASP A 217 -12.11 6.54 -9.25
C ASP A 217 -11.93 7.69 -10.27
N ALA A 218 -10.89 8.53 -10.13
CA ALA A 218 -10.70 9.72 -10.97
C ALA A 218 -9.88 9.47 -12.25
N VAL A 219 -8.91 8.55 -12.22
CA VAL A 219 -8.08 8.18 -13.39
C VAL A 219 -7.85 6.66 -13.46
N PRO A 220 -7.88 6.03 -14.65
CA PRO A 220 -7.54 4.61 -14.79
C PRO A 220 -6.19 4.26 -14.16
N TRP A 221 -6.18 3.43 -13.10
CA TRP A 221 -4.95 3.17 -12.35
C TRP A 221 -3.83 2.54 -13.20
N THR A 222 -4.18 1.83 -14.28
CA THR A 222 -3.22 1.29 -15.25
C THR A 222 -2.38 2.37 -15.94
N GLU A 223 -2.91 3.59 -16.13
CA GLU A 223 -2.15 4.72 -16.71
C GLU A 223 -1.04 5.23 -15.77
N CYS A 224 -1.17 4.91 -14.48
CA CYS A 224 -0.21 5.25 -13.44
C CYS A 224 0.87 4.18 -13.25
N TYR A 225 0.81 3.03 -13.93
CA TYR A 225 1.75 1.94 -13.69
C TYR A 225 3.21 2.34 -14.01
N PRO A 226 4.14 2.24 -13.05
CA PRO A 226 5.49 2.79 -13.21
C PRO A 226 6.49 1.82 -13.88
N GLY A 227 6.11 0.55 -14.04
CA GLY A 227 6.86 -0.47 -14.79
C GLY A 227 7.24 -1.70 -13.96
N ASP A 228 7.56 -2.80 -14.65
CA ASP A 228 7.79 -4.09 -14.02
C ASP A 228 9.05 -4.16 -13.15
N ASP A 229 10.09 -3.39 -13.47
CA ASP A 229 11.35 -3.39 -12.71
C ASP A 229 11.22 -2.79 -11.29
N VAL A 230 10.13 -2.04 -11.03
CA VAL A 230 9.94 -1.19 -9.84
C VAL A 230 8.69 -1.54 -9.03
N VAL A 231 7.98 -2.61 -9.41
CA VAL A 231 6.80 -3.13 -8.72
C VAL A 231 6.95 -4.63 -8.53
N ASP A 232 6.78 -5.08 -7.30
CA ASP A 232 6.90 -6.48 -6.90
C ASP A 232 5.51 -7.12 -6.71
N ILE A 233 4.48 -6.32 -6.38
CA ILE A 233 3.10 -6.74 -6.06
C ILE A 233 2.09 -5.74 -6.65
N ILE A 234 0.94 -6.23 -7.15
CA ILE A 234 -0.22 -5.43 -7.56
C ILE A 234 -1.31 -5.53 -6.48
N GLY A 235 -1.40 -4.54 -5.62
CA GLY A 235 -2.43 -4.42 -4.60
C GLY A 235 -3.79 -3.99 -5.16
N MET A 236 -4.76 -3.90 -4.26
CA MET A 236 -6.02 -3.18 -4.44
C MET A 236 -6.65 -2.87 -3.09
N ASP A 237 -7.03 -1.62 -2.86
CA ASP A 237 -7.85 -1.21 -1.72
C ASP A 237 -9.34 -1.34 -2.10
N SER A 238 -10.06 -2.24 -1.42
CA SER A 238 -11.46 -2.57 -1.75
C SER A 238 -12.39 -2.48 -0.54
N TYR A 239 -13.17 -1.41 -0.52
CA TYR A 239 -14.24 -1.19 0.46
C TYR A 239 -15.62 -1.47 -0.12
N ASP A 240 -16.56 -1.86 0.74
CA ASP A 240 -17.97 -2.03 0.39
C ASP A 240 -18.69 -0.68 0.23
N GLN A 241 -18.52 -0.07 -0.95
CA GLN A 241 -19.09 1.21 -1.33
C GLN A 241 -19.38 1.29 -2.82
N PRO A 242 -20.27 2.20 -3.26
CA PRO A 242 -20.42 2.56 -4.66
C PRO A 242 -19.12 3.15 -5.25
N PRO A 243 -18.80 2.90 -6.53
CA PRO A 243 -19.57 2.12 -7.50
C PRO A 243 -19.68 0.62 -7.16
N GLY A 244 -20.82 0.03 -7.54
CA GLY A 244 -21.25 -1.31 -7.18
C GLY A 244 -22.01 -1.39 -5.84
N SER A 245 -23.12 -2.11 -5.86
CA SER A 245 -24.00 -2.43 -4.72
C SER A 245 -23.91 -3.90 -4.28
N SER A 246 -23.35 -4.75 -5.15
CA SER A 246 -23.11 -6.18 -4.96
C SER A 246 -21.65 -6.53 -5.24
N PHE A 247 -21.18 -7.64 -4.67
CA PHE A 247 -19.81 -8.09 -4.87
C PHE A 247 -19.49 -8.39 -6.33
N ASP A 248 -20.45 -8.93 -7.09
CA ASP A 248 -20.24 -9.24 -8.50
C ASP A 248 -20.05 -7.97 -9.35
N GLU A 249 -20.70 -6.85 -8.99
CA GLU A 249 -20.40 -5.53 -9.59
C GLU A 249 -18.99 -5.03 -9.23
N HIS A 250 -18.51 -5.26 -8.00
CA HIS A 250 -17.14 -4.93 -7.57
C HIS A 250 -16.07 -5.76 -8.31
N VAL A 251 -16.43 -6.95 -8.79
CA VAL A 251 -15.57 -7.80 -9.63
C VAL A 251 -15.63 -7.40 -11.10
N ASP A 252 -16.83 -7.13 -11.63
CA ASP A 252 -17.09 -6.91 -13.06
C ASP A 252 -16.82 -5.49 -13.55
N GLU A 253 -16.80 -4.48 -12.67
CA GLU A 253 -16.65 -3.09 -13.10
C GLU A 253 -15.29 -2.79 -13.78
N PRO A 254 -15.24 -1.77 -14.66
CA PRO A 254 -13.97 -1.32 -15.23
C PRO A 254 -12.98 -0.93 -14.13
N TYR A 255 -11.80 -1.57 -14.15
CA TYR A 255 -10.72 -1.40 -13.17
C TYR A 255 -11.03 -1.96 -11.76
N GLY A 256 -12.09 -2.76 -11.62
CA GLY A 256 -12.44 -3.51 -10.41
C GLY A 256 -11.61 -4.78 -10.17
N LEU A 257 -12.08 -5.66 -9.27
CA LEU A 257 -11.28 -6.79 -8.74
C LEU A 257 -10.80 -7.75 -9.85
N ARG A 258 -11.60 -8.06 -10.88
CA ARG A 258 -11.13 -8.92 -11.97
C ARG A 258 -9.94 -8.31 -12.71
N LYS A 259 -9.96 -7.00 -13.00
CA LYS A 259 -8.89 -6.37 -13.78
C LYS A 259 -7.57 -6.32 -13.00
N GLN A 260 -7.60 -6.29 -11.67
CA GLN A 260 -6.38 -6.49 -10.85
C GLN A 260 -5.75 -7.86 -11.12
N ILE A 261 -6.52 -8.94 -11.03
CA ILE A 261 -6.03 -10.32 -11.25
C ILE A 261 -5.48 -10.47 -12.67
N GLU A 262 -6.21 -10.00 -13.68
CA GLU A 262 -5.79 -10.03 -15.09
C GLU A 262 -4.49 -9.26 -15.31
N PHE A 263 -4.38 -8.04 -14.76
CA PHE A 263 -3.19 -7.19 -14.91
C PHE A 263 -1.97 -7.77 -14.17
N ALA A 264 -2.16 -8.33 -12.97
CA ALA A 264 -1.10 -9.00 -12.25
C ALA A 264 -0.60 -10.24 -13.00
N ALA A 265 -1.51 -11.02 -13.61
CA ALA A 265 -1.13 -12.15 -14.46
C ALA A 265 -0.41 -11.71 -15.75
N GLU A 266 -0.89 -10.64 -16.40
CA GLU A 266 -0.28 -10.00 -17.58
C GLU A 266 1.17 -9.54 -17.31
N HIS A 267 1.42 -8.99 -16.12
CA HIS A 267 2.74 -8.50 -15.68
C HIS A 267 3.57 -9.51 -14.86
N GLY A 268 3.07 -10.75 -14.66
CA GLY A 268 3.78 -11.79 -13.90
C GLY A 268 4.01 -11.46 -12.41
N LYS A 269 3.09 -10.71 -11.80
CA LYS A 269 3.19 -10.18 -10.43
C LYS A 269 2.37 -10.98 -9.42
N LEU A 270 2.74 -10.83 -8.15
CA LEU A 270 1.89 -11.22 -7.03
C LEU A 270 0.75 -10.20 -6.85
N ILE A 271 -0.32 -10.60 -6.17
CA ILE A 271 -1.42 -9.71 -5.76
C ILE A 271 -1.47 -9.55 -4.24
N SER A 272 -2.06 -8.44 -3.77
CA SER A 272 -2.38 -8.20 -2.37
C SER A 272 -3.71 -7.45 -2.22
N TYR A 273 -4.18 -7.34 -0.98
CA TYR A 273 -5.29 -6.45 -0.60
C TYR A 273 -4.91 -5.70 0.67
N PRO A 274 -4.17 -4.59 0.56
CA PRO A 274 -3.65 -3.85 1.71
C PRO A 274 -4.77 -3.25 2.57
N GLU A 275 -5.85 -2.80 1.94
CA GLU A 275 -7.08 -2.44 2.64
C GLU A 275 -8.30 -3.18 2.09
N TRP A 276 -9.11 -3.73 2.99
CA TRP A 276 -10.48 -4.05 2.68
C TRP A 276 -11.37 -3.96 3.92
N GLY A 277 -12.66 -3.75 3.71
CA GLY A 277 -13.63 -3.66 4.79
C GLY A 277 -14.99 -3.21 4.30
N LEU A 278 -15.90 -2.98 5.25
CA LEU A 278 -17.21 -2.40 4.97
C LEU A 278 -17.08 -0.90 4.72
N PHE A 279 -18.11 -0.25 4.16
CA PHE A 279 -18.17 1.22 4.16
C PHE A 279 -19.60 1.73 3.93
N ARG A 280 -19.90 2.27 2.75
CA ARG A 280 -21.11 3.04 2.45
C ARG A 280 -22.36 2.16 2.25
N ASN A 281 -22.17 0.87 2.00
CA ASN A 281 -23.25 -0.11 1.93
C ASN A 281 -23.60 -0.71 3.31
N GLY A 282 -22.86 -0.35 4.37
CA GLY A 282 -23.14 -0.70 5.77
C GLY A 282 -22.78 -2.13 6.17
N ASP A 283 -23.48 -2.67 7.17
CA ASP A 283 -23.30 -4.04 7.68
C ASP A 283 -23.69 -5.09 6.61
N ASN A 284 -22.71 -5.50 5.81
CA ASN A 284 -22.90 -6.37 4.65
C ASN A 284 -22.25 -7.77 4.82
N PRO A 285 -22.98 -8.74 5.39
CA PRO A 285 -22.52 -10.12 5.54
C PRO A 285 -22.36 -10.88 4.20
N GLU A 286 -22.76 -10.30 3.06
CA GLU A 286 -22.48 -10.86 1.74
C GLU A 286 -21.08 -10.47 1.28
N TYR A 287 -20.78 -9.16 1.23
CA TYR A 287 -19.45 -8.65 0.88
C TYR A 287 -18.35 -9.29 1.74
N MET A 288 -18.60 -9.36 3.06
CA MET A 288 -17.67 -9.95 4.02
C MET A 288 -17.34 -11.43 3.72
N ARG A 289 -18.32 -12.20 3.24
CA ARG A 289 -18.12 -13.61 2.85
C ARG A 289 -17.40 -13.73 1.51
N ARG A 290 -17.89 -12.99 0.51
CA ARG A 290 -17.40 -13.05 -0.87
C ARG A 290 -15.95 -12.56 -0.98
N MET A 291 -15.53 -11.56 -0.19
CA MET A 291 -14.12 -11.16 -0.08
C MET A 291 -13.25 -12.29 0.50
N LEU A 292 -13.69 -12.99 1.55
CA LEU A 292 -12.92 -14.10 2.13
C LEU A 292 -12.84 -15.30 1.18
N GLU A 293 -13.93 -15.64 0.49
CA GLU A 293 -13.96 -16.66 -0.57
C GLU A 293 -13.03 -16.27 -1.74
N TRP A 294 -12.98 -14.97 -2.11
CA TRP A 294 -12.08 -14.45 -3.13
C TRP A 294 -10.60 -14.57 -2.75
N MET A 295 -10.24 -14.34 -1.47
CA MET A 295 -8.88 -14.60 -0.98
C MET A 295 -8.53 -16.09 -0.98
N GLU A 296 -9.48 -16.96 -0.61
CA GLU A 296 -9.29 -18.41 -0.63
C GLU A 296 -9.08 -18.94 -2.06
N GLN A 297 -9.79 -18.36 -3.04
CA GLN A 297 -9.66 -18.67 -4.47
C GLN A 297 -8.34 -18.16 -5.07
N HIS A 298 -8.00 -16.88 -4.88
CA HIS A 298 -6.89 -16.24 -5.60
C HIS A 298 -5.55 -16.25 -4.83
N LYS A 299 -5.58 -16.61 -3.55
CA LYS A 299 -4.41 -16.78 -2.65
C LYS A 299 -3.39 -15.62 -2.76
N PRO A 300 -3.80 -14.38 -2.42
CA PRO A 300 -2.91 -13.22 -2.45
C PRO A 300 -1.68 -13.42 -1.55
N LEU A 301 -0.60 -12.67 -1.80
CA LEU A 301 0.57 -12.65 -0.92
C LEU A 301 0.17 -12.31 0.52
N TYR A 302 -0.73 -11.34 0.67
CA TYR A 302 -1.41 -11.03 1.92
C TYR A 302 -2.73 -10.30 1.69
N HIS A 303 -3.57 -10.26 2.73
CA HIS A 303 -4.70 -9.33 2.82
C HIS A 303 -4.89 -8.80 4.25
N THR A 304 -5.35 -7.56 4.39
CA THR A 304 -5.45 -6.86 5.67
C THR A 304 -6.79 -6.13 5.79
N ILE A 305 -7.58 -6.49 6.81
CA ILE A 305 -8.89 -5.85 7.06
C ILE A 305 -8.70 -4.54 7.83
N THR A 306 -9.40 -3.49 7.43
CA THR A 306 -9.39 -2.18 8.10
C THR A 306 -10.39 -2.20 9.25
N ASP A 307 -9.93 -2.27 10.50
CA ASP A 307 -10.80 -2.47 11.66
C ASP A 307 -10.95 -1.22 12.54
N TYR A 308 -11.85 -0.33 12.12
CA TYR A 308 -12.47 0.75 12.90
C TYR A 308 -13.78 1.16 12.21
N CYS A 309 -14.74 1.80 12.90
CA CYS A 309 -16.00 2.19 12.25
C CYS A 309 -15.78 3.24 11.14
N PRO A 310 -16.44 3.12 9.97
CA PRO A 310 -17.51 2.17 9.62
C PRO A 310 -17.02 0.85 9.00
N HIS A 311 -15.71 0.63 8.87
CA HIS A 311 -15.13 -0.45 8.07
C HIS A 311 -15.01 -1.79 8.79
N GLY A 312 -14.78 -1.74 10.11
CA GLY A 312 -14.40 -2.88 10.92
C GLY A 312 -15.51 -3.87 11.23
N VAL A 313 -15.09 -4.99 11.81
CA VAL A 313 -15.93 -6.13 12.21
C VAL A 313 -15.64 -6.63 13.62
N TRP A 314 -14.53 -6.21 14.24
CA TRP A 314 -14.19 -6.53 15.63
C TRP A 314 -14.30 -5.30 16.53
N GLN A 315 -13.78 -4.14 16.10
CA GLN A 315 -13.92 -2.86 16.83
C GLN A 315 -15.15 -2.02 16.45
N CYS A 316 -15.98 -2.48 15.52
CA CYS A 316 -17.17 -1.74 15.11
C CYS A 316 -18.47 -2.51 15.38
N ASP A 317 -19.15 -2.12 16.46
CA ASP A 317 -20.44 -2.69 16.88
C ASP A 317 -21.61 -2.38 15.90
N GLU A 318 -21.41 -1.46 14.95
CA GLU A 318 -22.39 -1.14 13.90
C GLU A 318 -22.54 -2.25 12.83
N ASN A 319 -21.60 -3.21 12.78
CA ASN A 319 -21.50 -4.24 11.74
C ASN A 319 -21.76 -5.71 12.20
N PRO A 320 -22.76 -5.99 13.07
CA PRO A 320 -22.82 -7.24 13.83
C PRO A 320 -23.09 -8.50 12.99
N ARG A 321 -23.78 -8.39 11.84
CA ARG A 321 -24.00 -9.56 10.96
C ARG A 321 -22.71 -9.93 10.22
N SER A 322 -21.94 -8.92 9.82
CA SER A 322 -20.64 -9.09 9.20
C SER A 322 -19.58 -9.60 10.18
N SER A 323 -19.59 -9.09 11.42
CA SER A 323 -18.81 -9.64 12.55
C SER A 323 -19.05 -11.13 12.72
N LEU A 324 -20.32 -11.57 12.67
CA LEU A 324 -20.68 -12.99 12.78
C LEU A 324 -20.10 -13.82 11.63
N VAL A 325 -20.25 -13.38 10.37
CA VAL A 325 -19.73 -14.08 9.19
C VAL A 325 -18.21 -14.17 9.21
N PHE A 326 -17.53 -13.03 9.37
CA PHE A 326 -16.07 -12.96 9.40
C PHE A 326 -15.48 -13.86 10.50
N ARG A 327 -16.07 -13.81 11.70
CA ARG A 327 -15.68 -14.68 12.80
C ARG A 327 -15.94 -16.15 12.46
N GLN A 328 -17.14 -16.52 11.99
CA GLN A 328 -17.47 -17.91 11.64
C GLN A 328 -16.55 -18.51 10.57
N MET A 329 -16.14 -17.73 9.57
CA MET A 329 -15.25 -18.20 8.49
C MET A 329 -13.80 -18.38 8.91
N LEU A 330 -13.36 -17.72 10.00
CA LEU A 330 -11.95 -17.66 10.41
C LEU A 330 -11.68 -18.27 11.80
N TYR A 331 -12.70 -18.51 12.62
CA TYR A 331 -12.54 -18.93 14.02
C TYR A 331 -11.78 -20.25 14.16
N GLY A 332 -10.65 -20.23 14.86
CA GLY A 332 -9.84 -21.41 15.16
C GLY A 332 -9.20 -22.11 13.95
N LYS A 333 -9.27 -21.52 12.74
CA LYS A 333 -8.53 -22.04 11.57
C LYS A 333 -7.04 -21.74 11.75
N GLU A 334 -6.20 -22.77 11.71
CA GLU A 334 -4.74 -22.58 11.58
C GLU A 334 -4.43 -21.82 10.27
N PRO A 335 -3.47 -20.86 10.25
CA PRO A 335 -3.04 -20.22 9.02
C PRO A 335 -2.40 -21.24 8.06
N GLU A 336 -2.86 -21.30 6.80
CA GLU A 336 -2.19 -22.13 5.77
C GLU A 336 -0.74 -21.66 5.60
N LEU A 337 0.23 -22.41 6.13
CA LEU A 337 1.64 -22.28 5.75
C LEU A 337 1.77 -22.88 4.35
N PRO A 338 2.07 -22.09 3.30
CA PRO A 338 2.14 -22.64 1.96
C PRO A 338 3.30 -23.61 1.87
N THR A 339 3.07 -24.74 1.20
CA THR A 339 4.12 -25.74 0.98
C THR A 339 5.21 -25.13 0.10
N PRO A 340 6.51 -25.27 0.42
CA PRO A 340 7.57 -24.73 -0.41
C PRO A 340 7.51 -25.34 -1.81
N VAL A 341 7.11 -24.52 -2.78
CA VAL A 341 7.07 -24.90 -4.20
C VAL A 341 8.52 -25.21 -4.60
N PRO A 342 8.81 -26.41 -5.16
CA PRO A 342 10.17 -26.73 -5.57
C PRO A 342 10.62 -25.72 -6.61
N THR A 343 11.75 -25.05 -6.35
CA THR A 343 12.35 -24.08 -7.27
C THR A 343 12.47 -24.72 -8.65
N PRO A 344 11.93 -24.11 -9.73
CA PRO A 344 12.08 -24.68 -11.06
C PRO A 344 13.57 -24.78 -11.38
N VAL A 345 14.04 -26.02 -11.60
CA VAL A 345 15.44 -26.27 -11.97
C VAL A 345 15.73 -25.43 -13.22
N PRO A 346 16.76 -24.56 -13.22
CA PRO A 346 17.04 -23.72 -14.37
C PRO A 346 17.26 -24.60 -15.58
N THR A 347 16.38 -24.47 -16.58
CA THR A 347 16.51 -25.22 -17.83
C THR A 347 17.84 -24.82 -18.45
N PRO A 348 18.74 -25.77 -18.74
CA PRO A 348 20.08 -25.45 -19.20
C PRO A 348 19.97 -24.68 -20.52
N VAL A 349 20.47 -23.44 -20.53
CA VAL A 349 20.50 -22.60 -21.72
C VAL A 349 21.23 -23.37 -22.83
N PRO A 350 20.61 -23.62 -23.99
CA PRO A 350 21.24 -24.41 -25.04
C PRO A 350 22.51 -23.72 -25.49
N THR A 351 23.64 -24.43 -25.41
CA THR A 351 24.94 -23.91 -25.83
C THR A 351 24.87 -23.49 -27.30
N PRO A 352 25.26 -22.26 -27.67
CA PRO A 352 25.17 -21.81 -29.06
C PRO A 352 26.02 -22.73 -29.94
N THR A 353 25.36 -23.38 -30.90
CA THR A 353 26.03 -24.27 -31.86
C THR A 353 27.00 -23.43 -32.70
N PRO A 354 28.29 -23.82 -32.85
CA PRO A 354 29.25 -23.04 -33.59
C PRO A 354 28.84 -22.92 -35.06
N THR A 355 28.73 -21.69 -35.56
CA THR A 355 28.42 -21.40 -36.96
C THR A 355 29.48 -22.04 -37.88
N PRO A 356 29.11 -22.82 -38.90
CA PRO A 356 30.07 -23.44 -39.79
C PRO A 356 30.83 -22.39 -40.61
N THR A 357 32.16 -22.55 -40.70
CA THR A 357 33.04 -21.69 -41.50
C THR A 357 32.62 -21.73 -42.98
N PRO A 358 32.47 -20.58 -43.67
CA PRO A 358 32.10 -20.57 -45.09
C PRO A 358 33.18 -21.25 -45.94
N THR A 359 32.77 -22.23 -46.74
CA THR A 359 33.64 -22.89 -47.71
C THR A 359 33.83 -22.01 -48.95
N GLN A 360 35.06 -21.94 -49.46
CA GLN A 360 35.41 -21.15 -50.64
C GLN A 360 34.65 -21.64 -51.89
N PRO A 361 34.02 -20.73 -52.68
CA PRO A 361 33.36 -21.13 -53.93
C PRO A 361 34.37 -21.52 -55.01
N ALA A 362 33.98 -22.49 -55.84
CA ALA A 362 34.73 -22.91 -57.02
C ALA A 362 34.69 -21.84 -58.14
N PRO A 363 35.66 -21.82 -59.08
CA PRO A 363 35.71 -20.83 -60.14
C PRO A 363 34.54 -20.92 -61.14
N GLU A 364 34.23 -19.77 -61.72
CA GLU A 364 33.05 -19.45 -62.53
C GLU A 364 33.15 -19.96 -63.99
N PRO A 365 32.08 -20.54 -64.57
CA PRO A 365 32.03 -20.88 -65.99
C PRO A 365 31.68 -19.66 -66.87
N GLU A 366 32.17 -19.69 -68.11
CA GLU A 366 32.09 -18.61 -69.10
C GLU A 366 30.64 -18.33 -69.59
N PRO A 367 30.24 -17.06 -69.81
CA PRO A 367 28.85 -16.71 -70.13
C PRO A 367 28.49 -16.89 -71.63
N GLU A 368 27.39 -17.61 -71.89
CA GLU A 368 26.78 -17.67 -73.24
C GLU A 368 26.04 -16.36 -73.62
N PRO A 369 25.93 -16.04 -74.93
CA PRO A 369 25.47 -14.74 -75.40
C PRO A 369 23.96 -14.49 -75.30
N THR A 370 23.61 -13.25 -74.93
CA THR A 370 22.23 -12.78 -74.66
C THR A 370 21.32 -12.75 -75.90
N PRO A 371 20.14 -13.43 -75.89
CA PRO A 371 19.10 -13.21 -76.88
C PRO A 371 18.32 -11.90 -76.64
N THR A 372 17.90 -11.24 -77.72
CA THR A 372 17.30 -9.89 -77.72
C THR A 372 15.88 -9.86 -77.12
N PRO A 373 15.48 -8.82 -76.36
CA PRO A 373 14.14 -8.74 -75.77
C PRO A 373 13.02 -8.64 -76.83
N THR A 374 12.03 -9.52 -76.70
CA THR A 374 10.74 -9.44 -77.41
C THR A 374 9.73 -8.71 -76.52
N PRO A 375 8.88 -7.81 -77.04
CA PRO A 375 7.94 -7.04 -76.21
C PRO A 375 6.89 -7.93 -75.53
N SER A 376 6.69 -7.70 -74.23
CA SER A 376 5.69 -8.42 -73.43
C SER A 376 4.27 -7.92 -73.74
N PRO A 377 3.25 -8.79 -73.89
CA PRO A 377 1.89 -8.40 -74.25
C PRO A 377 1.13 -7.74 -73.09
N THR A 378 0.23 -6.83 -73.44
CA THR A 378 -0.66 -6.12 -72.51
C THR A 378 -1.58 -7.09 -71.76
N GLN A 379 -1.62 -7.00 -70.42
CA GLN A 379 -2.58 -7.73 -69.59
C GLN A 379 -4.00 -7.14 -69.76
N PRO A 380 -5.04 -7.96 -70.00
CA PRO A 380 -6.41 -7.46 -70.16
C PRO A 380 -7.05 -7.08 -68.81
N GLU A 381 -7.97 -6.12 -68.86
CA GLU A 381 -8.71 -5.61 -67.70
C GLU A 381 -9.65 -6.66 -67.06
N PRO A 382 -9.83 -6.64 -65.72
CA PRO A 382 -10.83 -7.48 -65.07
C PRO A 382 -12.25 -6.98 -65.39
N LYS A 383 -12.99 -7.79 -66.14
CA LYS A 383 -14.41 -7.60 -66.48
C LYS A 383 -15.26 -7.37 -65.21
N PRO A 384 -16.18 -6.38 -65.20
CA PRO A 384 -17.01 -6.08 -64.02
C PRO A 384 -17.95 -7.23 -63.64
N ALA A 385 -18.10 -7.46 -62.34
CA ALA A 385 -19.09 -8.36 -61.76
C ALA A 385 -20.51 -7.75 -61.82
N PRO A 386 -21.58 -8.56 -61.87
CA PRO A 386 -22.94 -8.07 -62.06
C PRO A 386 -23.46 -7.31 -60.83
N THR A 387 -24.05 -6.14 -61.08
CA THR A 387 -24.71 -5.30 -60.07
C THR A 387 -25.94 -6.02 -59.50
N GLN A 388 -25.92 -6.32 -58.20
CA GLN A 388 -27.13 -6.68 -57.46
C GLN A 388 -27.78 -5.39 -56.94
N THR A 389 -29.00 -5.12 -57.36
CA THR A 389 -29.81 -3.99 -56.88
C THR A 389 -30.47 -4.33 -55.55
N THR A 390 -29.80 -4.01 -54.45
CA THR A 390 -30.46 -3.91 -53.14
C THR A 390 -31.45 -2.74 -53.19
N PRO A 391 -32.73 -2.90 -52.81
CA PRO A 391 -33.67 -1.79 -52.73
C PRO A 391 -33.25 -0.79 -51.66
N GLU A 392 -33.42 0.49 -51.97
CA GLU A 392 -33.18 1.62 -51.07
C GLU A 392 -34.18 1.59 -49.89
N PRO A 393 -33.73 1.73 -48.63
CA PRO A 393 -34.64 1.83 -47.49
C PRO A 393 -35.35 3.19 -47.51
N GLU A 394 -36.69 3.16 -47.55
CA GLU A 394 -37.55 4.34 -47.49
C GLU A 394 -37.24 5.21 -46.25
N PRO A 395 -37.13 6.54 -46.38
CA PRO A 395 -36.69 7.40 -45.27
C PRO A 395 -37.75 7.46 -44.16
N THR A 396 -37.45 6.84 -43.02
CA THR A 396 -38.27 6.89 -41.80
C THR A 396 -38.60 8.33 -41.43
N PRO A 397 -39.88 8.70 -41.19
CA PRO A 397 -40.24 10.07 -40.86
C PRO A 397 -39.61 10.51 -39.53
N THR A 398 -38.93 11.65 -39.55
CA THR A 398 -38.31 12.27 -38.36
C THR A 398 -39.37 12.51 -37.26
N PRO A 399 -39.15 12.08 -36.01
CA PRO A 399 -40.09 12.35 -34.93
C PRO A 399 -40.17 13.85 -34.64
N THR A 400 -41.40 14.39 -34.66
CA THR A 400 -41.68 15.77 -34.26
C THR A 400 -41.21 16.02 -32.82
N PRO A 401 -40.46 17.10 -32.54
CA PRO A 401 -39.98 17.37 -31.19
C PRO A 401 -41.14 17.69 -30.23
N THR A 402 -41.25 16.90 -29.15
CA THR A 402 -42.12 17.17 -28.00
C THR A 402 -41.77 18.54 -27.40
N PRO A 403 -42.74 19.40 -27.05
CA PRO A 403 -42.44 20.68 -26.41
C PRO A 403 -41.77 20.47 -25.04
N SER A 404 -40.53 20.97 -24.91
CA SER A 404 -39.80 21.01 -23.64
C SER A 404 -40.49 21.97 -22.65
N PRO A 405 -40.54 21.67 -21.34
CA PRO A 405 -41.16 22.55 -20.35
C PRO A 405 -40.45 23.92 -20.27
N THR A 406 -41.24 24.97 -20.08
CA THR A 406 -40.80 26.37 -20.08
C THR A 406 -39.81 26.68 -18.95
N GLN A 407 -38.59 27.06 -19.31
CA GLN A 407 -37.61 27.61 -18.38
C GLN A 407 -38.00 29.06 -18.00
N PRO A 408 -37.91 29.48 -16.72
CA PRO A 408 -38.11 30.87 -16.33
C PRO A 408 -37.01 31.79 -16.88
N GLU A 409 -37.34 33.07 -17.09
CA GLU A 409 -36.54 34.02 -17.86
C GLU A 409 -35.11 34.26 -17.30
N PRO A 410 -34.11 34.47 -18.19
CA PRO A 410 -32.77 34.85 -17.77
C PRO A 410 -32.75 36.29 -17.24
N LYS A 411 -32.32 36.45 -15.99
CA LYS A 411 -31.98 37.76 -15.39
C LYS A 411 -30.97 38.51 -16.29
N PRO A 412 -31.16 39.80 -16.60
CA PRO A 412 -30.32 40.51 -17.55
C PRO A 412 -28.84 40.59 -17.08
N ALA A 413 -27.93 40.39 -18.03
CA ALA A 413 -26.49 40.52 -17.81
C ALA A 413 -26.08 41.99 -17.61
N PRO A 414 -25.04 42.28 -16.79
CA PRO A 414 -24.57 43.64 -16.59
C PRO A 414 -23.89 44.18 -17.85
N THR A 415 -24.36 45.34 -18.34
CA THR A 415 -23.75 46.05 -19.47
C THR A 415 -22.39 46.65 -19.08
N THR A 416 -21.35 46.34 -19.86
CA THR A 416 -20.04 46.99 -19.75
C THR A 416 -20.13 48.46 -20.17
N PRO A 417 -19.75 49.44 -19.33
CA PRO A 417 -19.66 50.83 -19.76
C PRO A 417 -18.44 51.09 -20.65
N ALA A 418 -18.57 52.03 -21.58
CA ALA A 418 -17.50 52.46 -22.49
C ALA A 418 -16.37 53.20 -21.73
N PRO A 419 -15.13 53.22 -22.25
CA PRO A 419 -14.00 53.86 -21.59
C PRO A 419 -14.14 55.39 -21.52
N THR A 420 -14.35 55.93 -20.32
CA THR A 420 -14.30 57.36 -20.03
C THR A 420 -12.86 57.89 -19.97
N SER A 421 -12.70 59.18 -20.27
CA SER A 421 -11.40 59.85 -20.40
C SER A 421 -10.60 59.94 -19.10
N THR A 422 -9.28 59.76 -19.22
CA THR A 422 -8.28 59.84 -18.15
C THR A 422 -8.37 61.14 -17.33
N PRO A 423 -8.42 61.09 -15.98
CA PRO A 423 -8.24 62.26 -15.14
C PRO A 423 -6.76 62.67 -15.03
N THR A 424 -6.48 63.98 -15.07
CA THR A 424 -5.15 64.56 -14.87
C THR A 424 -4.60 64.25 -13.47
N PRO A 425 -3.31 63.92 -13.30
CA PRO A 425 -2.72 63.69 -11.98
C PRO A 425 -2.61 64.99 -11.16
N THR A 426 -3.21 64.98 -9.96
CA THR A 426 -3.02 66.00 -8.93
C THR A 426 -1.60 65.92 -8.34
N PRO A 427 -0.89 67.04 -8.11
CA PRO A 427 0.48 67.00 -7.57
C PRO A 427 0.54 66.47 -6.14
N THR A 428 1.54 65.62 -5.87
CA THR A 428 1.85 65.06 -4.54
C THR A 428 2.36 66.15 -3.59
N PRO A 429 1.91 66.22 -2.33
CA PRO A 429 2.48 67.12 -1.34
C PRO A 429 3.89 66.68 -0.90
N THR A 430 4.81 67.64 -0.80
CA THR A 430 6.19 67.42 -0.34
C THR A 430 6.23 66.93 1.12
N PRO A 431 7.07 65.94 1.48
CA PRO A 431 7.23 65.51 2.86
C PRO A 431 7.95 66.55 3.72
N THR A 432 7.34 66.93 4.84
CA THR A 432 7.98 67.71 5.91
C THR A 432 9.03 66.84 6.63
N PRO A 433 10.24 67.35 6.95
CA PRO A 433 11.23 66.58 7.71
C PRO A 433 10.83 66.44 9.18
N THR A 434 10.57 65.21 9.63
CA THR A 434 10.27 64.90 11.04
C THR A 434 11.55 64.83 11.88
N GLN A 435 11.49 65.41 13.08
CA GLN A 435 12.55 65.39 14.09
C GLN A 435 12.73 63.97 14.68
N PRO A 436 13.97 63.52 15.00
CA PRO A 436 14.17 62.24 15.68
C PRO A 436 13.71 62.28 17.15
N GLU A 437 12.93 61.28 17.55
CA GLU A 437 12.51 61.05 18.94
C GLU A 437 13.65 60.50 19.83
N PRO A 438 13.56 60.67 21.17
CA PRO A 438 14.59 60.21 22.09
C PRO A 438 14.63 58.69 22.25
N LYS A 439 15.85 58.17 22.39
CA LYS A 439 16.15 56.74 22.58
C LYS A 439 15.48 56.16 23.84
N PRO A 440 14.76 55.02 23.76
CA PRO A 440 14.23 54.33 24.93
C PRO A 440 15.32 53.89 25.93
N ALA A 441 14.98 53.92 27.22
CA ALA A 441 15.80 53.34 28.28
C ALA A 441 15.80 51.80 28.21
N PRO A 442 16.87 51.11 28.68
CA PRO A 442 16.94 49.65 28.65
C PRO A 442 15.89 49.02 29.57
N THR A 443 15.08 48.11 29.01
CA THR A 443 14.06 47.35 29.76
C THR A 443 14.71 46.39 30.75
N GLN A 444 14.12 46.27 31.94
CA GLN A 444 14.51 45.30 32.96
C GLN A 444 14.24 43.86 32.46
N PRO A 445 15.10 42.86 32.78
CA PRO A 445 14.84 41.48 32.40
C PRO A 445 13.56 40.93 33.03
N GLU A 446 12.86 40.11 32.25
CA GLU A 446 11.60 39.45 32.60
C GLU A 446 11.81 38.46 33.77
N PRO A 447 10.88 38.36 34.74
CA PRO A 447 11.03 37.45 35.88
C PRO A 447 10.90 35.99 35.43
N THR A 448 11.91 35.18 35.78
CA THR A 448 11.90 33.72 35.54
C THR A 448 10.62 33.08 36.10
N PRO A 449 9.89 32.26 35.31
CA PRO A 449 8.70 31.59 35.82
C PRO A 449 9.05 30.66 36.97
N VAL A 450 8.32 30.79 38.08
CA VAL A 450 8.43 29.88 39.23
C VAL A 450 7.87 28.51 38.81
N PRO A 451 8.59 27.40 39.03
CA PRO A 451 8.07 26.08 38.71
C PRO A 451 6.82 25.78 39.54
N LEU A 452 5.77 25.28 38.88
CA LEU A 452 4.59 24.74 39.58
C LEU A 452 5.04 23.61 40.52
N PRO A 453 4.41 23.46 41.70
CA PRO A 453 4.73 22.36 42.60
C PRO A 453 4.38 21.03 41.93
N THR A 454 5.37 20.13 41.85
CA THR A 454 5.17 18.78 41.30
C THR A 454 4.07 18.06 42.09
N PRO A 455 2.99 17.56 41.43
CA PRO A 455 1.95 16.84 42.14
C PRO A 455 2.51 15.57 42.77
N VAL A 456 2.28 15.39 44.07
CA VAL A 456 2.64 14.16 44.79
C VAL A 456 1.68 13.06 44.34
N PRO A 457 2.17 11.90 43.84
CA PRO A 457 1.29 10.84 43.39
C PRO A 457 0.45 10.30 44.56
N GLN A 458 -0.87 10.48 44.47
CA GLN A 458 -1.85 9.85 45.35
C GLN A 458 -1.94 8.36 44.97
N THR A 459 -1.88 7.45 45.94
CA THR A 459 -1.71 6.00 45.72
C THR A 459 -2.96 5.25 45.27
N ASP A 460 -4.11 5.92 45.22
CA ASP A 460 -5.45 5.29 45.22
C ASP A 460 -6.41 5.88 44.16
N CYS A 461 -5.92 6.11 42.93
CA CYS A 461 -6.78 6.46 41.79
C CYS A 461 -6.40 5.73 40.50
N TRP A 462 -7.39 5.56 39.62
CA TRP A 462 -7.15 5.18 38.23
C TRP A 462 -6.84 6.45 37.44
N THR A 463 -5.69 6.45 36.76
CA THR A 463 -5.34 7.50 35.80
C THR A 463 -6.01 7.20 34.46
N VAL A 464 -6.82 8.12 33.96
CA VAL A 464 -7.38 8.05 32.61
C VAL A 464 -6.50 8.88 31.68
N ASP A 465 -5.80 8.21 30.76
CA ASP A 465 -5.13 8.84 29.63
C ASP A 465 -6.20 9.37 28.66
N LEU A 466 -6.24 10.68 28.48
CA LEU A 466 -7.17 11.36 27.57
C LEU A 466 -6.47 11.89 26.31
N GLY A 467 -5.19 11.54 26.12
CA GLY A 467 -4.33 12.08 25.08
C GLY A 467 -3.84 13.49 25.39
N SER A 468 -2.59 13.77 25.02
CA SER A 468 -1.88 15.01 25.34
C SER A 468 -2.57 16.30 24.87
N TRP A 469 -3.46 16.24 23.88
CA TRP A 469 -4.28 17.38 23.46
C TRP A 469 -5.32 17.74 24.53
N VAL A 470 -6.09 16.79 25.04
CA VAL A 470 -7.12 17.05 26.08
C VAL A 470 -6.46 17.40 27.40
N GLU A 471 -5.41 16.68 27.79
CA GLU A 471 -4.70 16.91 29.05
C GLU A 471 -4.01 18.29 29.09
N SER A 472 -3.65 18.87 27.93
CA SER A 472 -3.12 20.24 27.86
C SER A 472 -4.15 21.32 28.26
N TRP A 473 -5.44 21.05 28.11
CA TRP A 473 -6.51 21.93 28.62
C TRP A 473 -6.83 21.67 30.09
N LEU A 474 -6.73 20.42 30.55
CA LEU A 474 -7.05 20.01 31.92
C LEU A 474 -5.91 20.21 32.93
N GLY A 475 -4.70 20.51 32.45
CA GLY A 475 -3.52 20.71 33.29
C GLY A 475 -2.83 19.40 33.72
N GLY A 476 -3.21 18.26 33.12
CA GLY A 476 -2.69 16.93 33.42
C GLY A 476 -3.73 15.81 33.18
N PRO A 477 -3.34 14.55 33.40
CA PRO A 477 -4.23 13.40 33.28
C PRO A 477 -5.24 13.33 34.43
N VAL A 478 -6.41 12.75 34.16
CA VAL A 478 -7.53 12.73 35.13
C VAL A 478 -7.40 11.54 36.09
N CYS A 479 -7.51 11.80 37.39
CA CYS A 479 -7.35 10.84 38.48
C CYS A 479 -8.71 10.52 39.10
N VAL A 480 -9.24 9.32 38.85
CA VAL A 480 -10.56 8.85 39.33
C VAL A 480 -10.40 8.04 40.62
N PRO A 481 -10.94 8.47 41.76
CA PRO A 481 -10.79 7.76 43.04
C PRO A 481 -11.38 6.35 43.02
N THR A 482 -10.64 5.37 43.53
CA THR A 482 -11.07 3.95 43.53
C THR A 482 -12.23 3.64 44.48
N GLY A 483 -12.53 4.52 45.44
CA GLY A 483 -13.48 4.25 46.53
C GLY A 483 -14.97 4.37 46.20
N THR A 484 -15.34 4.82 44.99
CA THR A 484 -16.73 5.22 44.68
C THR A 484 -17.53 4.17 43.91
N LEU A 485 -16.89 3.13 43.37
CA LEU A 485 -17.58 2.01 42.71
C LEU A 485 -17.82 0.87 43.71
N LYS A 486 -18.96 0.95 44.41
CA LYS A 486 -19.60 -0.19 45.06
C LYS A 486 -20.77 -0.69 44.21
N ASP A 487 -21.04 -1.98 44.31
CA ASP A 487 -21.95 -2.72 43.45
C ASP A 487 -23.41 -2.25 43.55
N GLU A 488 -23.84 -1.38 42.62
CA GLU A 488 -25.26 -1.12 42.39
C GLU A 488 -25.53 -0.82 40.90
N VAL A 489 -26.50 -1.54 40.32
CA VAL A 489 -26.73 -1.58 38.86
C VAL A 489 -27.84 -0.60 38.46
N ASP A 490 -27.60 0.68 38.67
CA ASP A 490 -28.21 1.78 37.91
C ASP A 490 -27.54 3.11 38.29
N LEU A 491 -26.88 3.78 37.34
CA LEU A 491 -26.36 5.15 37.52
C LEU A 491 -26.72 6.01 36.29
N ASP A 492 -27.65 6.95 36.48
CA ASP A 492 -27.92 7.99 35.48
C ASP A 492 -26.67 8.87 35.34
N TRP A 493 -26.05 8.79 34.16
CA TRP A 493 -24.87 9.56 33.78
C TRP A 493 -25.03 11.08 33.96
N LYS A 494 -26.26 11.59 34.03
CA LYS A 494 -26.57 13.00 34.28
C LYS A 494 -26.26 13.46 35.70
N GLU A 495 -26.31 12.58 36.71
CA GLU A 495 -25.88 12.94 38.07
C GLU A 495 -24.35 13.00 38.18
N ALA A 496 -23.65 12.05 37.53
CA ALA A 496 -22.18 11.99 37.55
C ALA A 496 -21.51 13.26 36.96
N LEU A 497 -22.15 13.94 36.02
CA LEU A 497 -21.62 15.15 35.38
C LEU A 497 -21.87 16.46 36.15
N LYS A 498 -22.66 16.46 37.24
CA LYS A 498 -23.06 17.70 37.96
C LYS A 498 -21.93 18.43 38.70
N GLY A 499 -20.72 17.88 38.76
CA GLY A 499 -19.58 18.48 39.47
C GLY A 499 -18.42 18.95 38.60
N VAL A 500 -18.45 18.76 37.28
CA VAL A 500 -17.24 18.79 36.42
C VAL A 500 -17.16 20.02 35.49
N TRP A 501 -17.97 21.05 35.74
CA TRP A 501 -17.87 22.35 35.04
C TRP A 501 -18.15 23.50 36.02
N PRO A 502 -17.31 24.54 36.05
CA PRO A 502 -17.71 25.75 35.34
C PRO A 502 -16.58 26.42 34.52
N PHE A 503 -17.02 27.18 33.50
CA PHE A 503 -16.25 27.97 32.51
C PHE A 503 -15.58 27.16 31.38
#